data_AF-C0C6Y2-F1
#
_entry.id   AF-C0C6Y2-F1
#
_cell.length_a   1.000
_cell.length_b   1.000
_cell.length_c   1.000
_cell.angle_alpha   90.00
_cell.angle_beta   90.00
_cell.angle_gamma   90.00
#
_symmetry.space_group_name_H-M   'P 1'
#
loop_
_entity.id
_entity.type
_entity.pdbx_description
1 polymer ?
#
loop_
_entity_poly.entity_id
_entity_poly.type
_entity_poly.pdbx_seq_one_letter_code
_entity_poly.pdbx_strand_id
1 'polypeptide(L)'
;YHGLLSSHPDPDEMIETYEEVIRRWDRKDGMRVVFSTSAPQRCTDEYLMRGLKTALKYDLPMHTHILETRMQRATGPEFYGASIVKHIKDIGFLTDRLTIIHGVWMDEEDMRMIGEAGASVAHNPVSNLKLGSGIMPLRRMVQNNVNVVLGTDGMSSNDGYSMFETVKFAALLQKVMDADYKTWLDARSI
;
A
#
# COMPACT_ATOMS: atom_id res chain seq x y z
N TYR A 1 2.40 24.53 3.97
CA TYR A 1 3.55 23.69 3.61
C TYR A 1 3.61 23.34 2.10
N HIS A 2 3.00 24.12 1.19
CA HIS A 2 2.99 23.83 -0.26
C HIS A 2 4.15 24.45 -1.08
N GLY A 3 5.16 25.06 -0.44
CA GLY A 3 6.13 25.91 -1.17
C GLY A 3 7.60 25.56 -0.99
N LEU A 4 7.94 24.57 -0.17
CA LEU A 4 9.34 24.32 0.20
C LEU A 4 9.61 22.82 0.22
N LEU A 5 9.70 22.22 -0.98
CA LEU A 5 10.64 21.16 -1.37
C LEU A 5 10.19 20.55 -2.71
N SER A 6 11.17 20.51 -3.63
CA SER A 6 11.32 19.56 -4.74
C SER A 6 10.69 19.87 -6.10
N SER A 7 11.58 19.76 -7.10
CA SER A 7 11.34 19.44 -8.50
C SER A 7 10.53 18.15 -8.63
N HIS A 8 9.22 18.23 -8.33
CA HIS A 8 8.33 17.14 -8.71
C HIS A 8 8.34 17.03 -10.23
N PRO A 9 8.61 15.84 -10.79
CA PRO A 9 8.54 15.66 -12.24
C PRO A 9 7.14 16.03 -12.72
N ASP A 10 7.06 16.60 -13.92
CA ASP A 10 5.81 17.04 -14.51
C ASP A 10 4.83 15.84 -14.59
N PRO A 11 3.59 15.96 -14.06
CA PRO A 11 2.57 14.93 -14.23
C PRO A 11 2.38 14.49 -15.68
N ASP A 12 2.54 15.38 -16.66
CA ASP A 12 2.49 15.03 -18.09
C ASP A 12 3.63 14.07 -18.47
N GLU A 13 4.87 14.45 -18.17
CA GLU A 13 6.06 13.63 -18.45
C GLU A 13 5.99 12.25 -17.78
N MET A 14 5.49 12.20 -16.53
CA MET A 14 5.34 10.95 -15.79
C MET A 14 4.30 10.02 -16.42
N ILE A 15 3.16 10.56 -16.85
CA ILE A 15 2.11 9.77 -17.51
C ILE A 15 2.58 9.30 -18.88
N GLU A 16 3.22 10.16 -19.68
CA GLU A 16 3.80 9.79 -20.97
C GLU A 16 4.82 8.65 -20.82
N THR A 17 5.68 8.73 -19.80
CA THR A 17 6.63 7.67 -19.47
C THR A 17 5.92 6.36 -19.15
N TYR A 18 4.87 6.39 -18.33
CA TYR A 18 4.06 5.21 -18.04
C TYR A 18 3.44 4.64 -19.32
N GLU A 19 2.85 5.46 -20.17
CA GLU A 19 2.23 5.01 -21.43
C GLU A 19 3.25 4.40 -22.39
N GLU A 20 4.49 4.89 -22.43
CA GLU A 20 5.58 4.23 -23.18
C GLU A 20 5.91 2.86 -22.61
N VAL A 21 6.10 2.75 -21.28
CA VAL A 21 6.38 1.48 -20.61
C VAL A 21 5.25 0.48 -20.85
N ILE A 22 3.99 0.91 -20.69
CA ILE A 22 2.81 0.06 -20.93
C ILE A 22 2.81 -0.46 -22.36
N ARG A 23 2.93 0.41 -23.37
CA ARG A 23 2.92 0.01 -24.78
C ARG A 23 4.04 -0.97 -25.13
N ARG A 24 5.20 -0.83 -24.49
CA ARG A 24 6.38 -1.64 -24.80
C ARG A 24 6.42 -2.98 -24.07
N TRP A 25 5.84 -3.04 -22.86
CA TRP A 25 6.11 -4.12 -21.91
C TRP A 25 4.86 -4.80 -21.33
N ASP A 26 3.69 -4.16 -21.26
CA ASP A 26 2.50 -4.83 -20.72
C ASP A 26 2.09 -6.02 -21.61
N ARG A 27 1.82 -7.16 -20.99
CA ARG A 27 1.47 -8.45 -21.61
C ARG A 27 2.53 -9.04 -22.54
N LYS A 28 3.71 -8.43 -22.62
CA LYS A 28 4.84 -8.98 -23.36
C LYS A 28 5.46 -10.13 -22.57
N ASP A 29 5.53 -11.30 -23.17
CA ASP A 29 6.15 -12.50 -22.58
C ASP A 29 5.61 -12.84 -21.17
N GLY A 30 4.32 -12.57 -20.92
CA GLY A 30 3.66 -12.80 -19.63
C GLY A 30 3.89 -11.72 -18.57
N MET A 31 4.64 -10.66 -18.88
CA MET A 31 4.81 -9.51 -17.99
C MET A 31 3.50 -8.71 -17.86
N ARG A 32 3.30 -8.09 -16.70
CA ARG A 32 2.24 -7.10 -16.47
C ARG A 32 2.87 -5.83 -15.95
N VAL A 33 2.40 -4.69 -16.43
CA VAL A 33 2.76 -3.38 -15.87
C VAL A 33 1.81 -3.06 -14.72
N VAL A 34 2.36 -2.46 -13.66
CA VAL A 34 1.61 -1.96 -12.52
C VAL A 34 1.79 -0.44 -12.49
N PHE A 35 0.70 0.31 -12.36
CA PHE A 35 0.83 1.74 -12.13
C PHE A 35 1.18 1.97 -10.66
N SER A 36 2.27 2.68 -10.38
CA SER A 36 2.71 2.92 -9.00
C SER A 36 2.88 4.40 -8.70
N THR A 37 2.41 4.80 -7.52
CA THR A 37 2.68 6.11 -6.92
C THR A 37 3.51 5.94 -5.66
N SER A 38 4.27 6.97 -5.27
CA SER A 38 5.15 6.86 -4.10
C SER A 38 4.33 6.73 -2.82
N ALA A 39 3.58 7.77 -2.47
CA ALA A 39 2.57 7.80 -1.41
C ALA A 39 1.69 9.04 -1.61
N PRO A 40 0.41 9.04 -1.17
CA PRO A 40 -0.53 10.14 -1.43
C PRO A 40 0.00 11.51 -0.97
N GLN A 41 0.66 11.59 0.18
CA GLN A 41 1.24 12.83 0.72
C GLN A 41 2.48 13.35 -0.02
N ARG A 42 2.95 12.63 -1.05
CA ARG A 42 4.05 13.04 -1.94
C ARG A 42 3.59 13.22 -3.39
N CYS A 43 2.28 13.11 -3.64
CA CYS A 43 1.69 13.24 -4.96
C CYS A 43 0.57 14.29 -4.89
N THR A 44 0.37 15.04 -5.98
CA THR A 44 -0.83 15.87 -6.11
C THR A 44 -2.04 14.97 -6.37
N ASP A 45 -3.22 15.38 -5.92
CA ASP A 45 -4.46 14.66 -6.21
C ASP A 45 -4.70 14.54 -7.73
N GLU A 46 -4.32 15.58 -8.49
CA GLU A 46 -4.35 15.53 -9.95
C GLU A 46 -3.52 14.36 -10.50
N TYR A 47 -2.29 14.19 -10.05
CA TYR A 47 -1.44 13.09 -10.51
C TYR A 47 -2.00 11.72 -10.10
N LEU A 48 -2.51 11.59 -8.88
CA LEU A 48 -3.18 10.36 -8.43
C LEU A 48 -4.37 10.01 -9.35
N MET A 49 -5.22 10.99 -9.64
CA MET A 49 -6.41 10.78 -10.49
C MET A 49 -6.06 10.53 -11.96
N ARG A 50 -4.99 11.14 -12.49
CA ARG A 50 -4.45 10.81 -13.81
C ARG A 50 -3.88 9.40 -13.86
N GLY A 51 -3.22 8.97 -12.79
CA GLY A 51 -2.76 7.59 -12.62
C GLY A 51 -3.92 6.60 -12.65
N LEU A 52 -5.00 6.87 -11.89
CA LEU A 52 -6.21 6.04 -11.91
C LEU A 52 -6.84 5.98 -13.30
N LYS A 53 -6.99 7.12 -13.98
CA LYS A 53 -7.52 7.16 -15.36
C LYS A 53 -6.67 6.31 -16.32
N THR A 54 -5.35 6.35 -16.17
CA THR A 54 -4.40 5.55 -16.95
C THR A 54 -4.55 4.06 -16.64
N ALA A 55 -4.62 3.70 -15.35
CA ALA A 55 -4.82 2.31 -14.93
C ALA A 55 -6.16 1.75 -15.44
N LEU A 56 -7.23 2.54 -15.44
CA LEU A 56 -8.52 2.15 -16.02
C LEU A 56 -8.44 1.98 -17.53
N LYS A 57 -7.80 2.92 -18.25
CA LYS A 57 -7.63 2.88 -19.71
C LYS A 57 -6.92 1.62 -20.19
N TYR A 58 -5.89 1.17 -19.46
CA TYR A 58 -5.05 0.03 -19.84
C TYR A 58 -5.32 -1.25 -19.01
N ASP A 59 -6.36 -1.25 -18.16
CA ASP A 59 -6.69 -2.36 -17.27
C ASP A 59 -5.50 -2.84 -16.41
N LEU A 60 -4.91 -1.90 -15.66
CA LEU A 60 -3.74 -2.14 -14.82
C LEU A 60 -4.10 -2.20 -13.33
N PRO A 61 -3.38 -3.01 -12.54
CA PRO A 61 -3.35 -2.88 -11.09
C PRO A 61 -2.58 -1.62 -10.67
N MET A 62 -2.78 -1.19 -9.42
CA MET A 62 -2.18 0.01 -8.87
C MET A 62 -1.51 -0.25 -7.52
N HIS A 63 -0.31 0.28 -7.30
CA HIS A 63 0.42 0.17 -6.04
C HIS A 63 0.73 1.55 -5.43
N THR A 64 0.62 1.68 -4.12
CA THR A 64 1.07 2.89 -3.41
C THR A 64 1.40 2.61 -1.94
N HIS A 65 2.39 3.30 -1.38
CA HIS A 65 2.73 3.16 0.05
C HIS A 65 1.78 4.02 0.88
N ILE A 66 1.14 3.45 1.91
CA ILE A 66 0.26 4.18 2.83
C ILE A 66 0.43 3.66 4.25
N LEU A 67 0.53 4.60 5.19
CA LEU A 67 0.56 4.36 6.64
C LEU A 67 1.66 3.37 7.08
N GLU A 68 2.82 3.44 6.43
CA GLU A 68 3.99 2.65 6.82
C GLU A 68 4.54 3.09 8.19
N THR A 69 4.62 4.40 8.43
CA THR A 69 5.27 4.97 9.62
C THR A 69 4.33 5.87 10.41
N ARG A 70 4.66 6.11 11.69
CA ARG A 70 3.96 7.09 12.55
C ARG A 70 3.91 8.48 11.92
N MET A 71 4.98 8.87 11.22
CA MET A 71 5.04 10.14 10.52
C MET A 71 3.98 10.22 9.41
N GLN A 72 3.82 9.16 8.61
CA GLN A 72 2.75 9.12 7.60
C GLN A 72 1.36 9.18 8.26
N ARG A 73 1.17 8.51 9.41
CA ARG A 73 -0.09 8.60 10.15
C ARG A 73 -0.40 10.04 10.58
N ALA A 74 0.61 10.80 11.00
CA ALA A 74 0.45 12.19 11.39
C ALA A 74 0.15 13.12 10.19
N THR A 75 0.64 12.82 8.98
CA THR A 75 0.38 13.66 7.80
C THR A 75 -1.07 13.68 7.35
N GLY A 76 -1.86 12.65 7.67
CA GLY A 76 -3.27 12.60 7.28
C GLY A 76 -4.06 13.83 7.78
N PRO A 77 -4.24 13.97 9.11
CA PRO A 77 -4.97 15.10 9.68
C PRO A 77 -4.36 16.46 9.30
N GLU A 78 -3.03 16.56 9.21
CA GLU A 78 -2.33 17.80 8.89
C GLU A 78 -2.56 18.26 7.44
N PHE A 79 -2.54 17.35 6.46
CA PHE A 79 -2.63 17.71 5.04
C PHE A 79 -4.06 17.63 4.49
N TYR A 80 -4.90 16.76 5.05
CA TYR A 80 -6.21 16.43 4.50
C TYR A 80 -7.36 16.62 5.49
N GLY A 81 -7.07 16.93 6.76
CA GLY A 81 -8.10 16.99 7.81
C GLY A 81 -8.73 15.64 8.16
N ALA A 82 -8.18 14.53 7.65
CA ALA A 82 -8.69 13.18 7.78
C ALA A 82 -7.55 12.14 7.66
N SER A 83 -7.82 10.84 7.82
CA SER A 83 -6.80 9.82 7.54
C SER A 83 -6.42 9.81 6.05
N ILE A 84 -5.22 9.33 5.72
CA ILE A 84 -4.78 9.20 4.31
C ILE A 84 -5.75 8.28 3.54
N VAL A 85 -6.26 7.22 4.18
CA VAL A 85 -7.21 6.29 3.56
C VAL A 85 -8.55 6.98 3.27
N LYS A 86 -9.05 7.77 4.22
CA LYS A 86 -10.25 8.59 4.03
C LYS A 86 -10.07 9.57 2.85
N HIS A 87 -8.93 10.25 2.77
CA HIS A 87 -8.59 11.15 1.67
C HIS A 87 -8.64 10.44 0.31
N ILE A 88 -7.90 9.34 0.15
CA ILE A 88 -7.87 8.62 -1.13
C ILE A 88 -9.22 8.01 -1.50
N LYS A 89 -10.05 7.68 -0.50
CA LYS A 89 -11.44 7.26 -0.73
C LYS A 89 -12.29 8.42 -1.24
N ASP A 90 -12.18 9.60 -0.64
CA ASP A 90 -13.00 10.76 -0.98
C ASP A 90 -12.71 11.29 -2.40
N ILE A 91 -11.45 11.23 -2.85
CA ILE A 91 -11.09 11.57 -4.24
C ILE A 91 -11.39 10.44 -5.25
N GLY A 92 -11.79 9.25 -4.79
CA GLY A 92 -12.12 8.09 -5.63
C GLY A 92 -10.93 7.22 -6.06
N PHE A 93 -9.76 7.39 -5.43
CA PHE A 93 -8.54 6.62 -5.72
C PHE A 93 -8.51 5.25 -5.03
N LEU A 94 -9.22 5.08 -3.90
CA LEU A 94 -9.36 3.79 -3.23
C LEU A 94 -10.33 2.89 -4.03
N THR A 95 -9.76 1.94 -4.78
CA THR A 95 -10.48 1.01 -5.65
C THR A 95 -9.97 -0.41 -5.45
N ASP A 96 -10.71 -1.40 -5.96
CA ASP A 96 -10.34 -2.83 -5.96
C ASP A 96 -9.02 -3.13 -6.70
N ARG A 97 -8.56 -2.22 -7.56
CA ARG A 97 -7.28 -2.31 -8.27
C ARG A 97 -6.09 -1.91 -7.41
N LEU A 98 -6.33 -1.29 -6.25
CA LEU A 98 -5.28 -0.74 -5.40
C LEU A 98 -4.73 -1.78 -4.44
N THR A 99 -3.42 -1.98 -4.47
CA THR A 99 -2.65 -2.61 -3.41
C THR A 99 -1.92 -1.55 -2.61
N ILE A 100 -2.30 -1.42 -1.35
CA ILE A 100 -1.65 -0.55 -0.38
C ILE A 100 -0.44 -1.27 0.21
N ILE A 101 0.73 -0.67 0.13
CA ILE A 101 1.97 -1.24 0.65
C ILE A 101 2.15 -0.81 2.12
N HIS A 102 2.45 -1.79 2.99
CA HIS A 102 2.70 -1.70 4.44
C HIS A 102 1.47 -1.65 5.36
N GLY A 103 0.68 -0.56 5.35
CA GLY A 103 -0.52 -0.41 6.20
C GLY A 103 -0.30 -0.59 7.71
N VAL A 104 0.89 -0.27 8.22
CA VAL A 104 1.27 -0.54 9.63
C VAL A 104 0.43 0.25 10.62
N TRP A 105 0.11 1.50 10.31
CA TRP A 105 -0.57 2.45 11.19
C TRP A 105 -2.05 2.68 10.82
N MET A 106 -2.70 1.68 10.22
CA MET A 106 -4.14 1.72 9.93
C MET A 106 -4.96 1.58 11.21
N ASP A 107 -5.99 2.42 11.32
CA ASP A 107 -7.04 2.24 12.32
C ASP A 107 -8.19 1.37 11.80
N GLU A 108 -9.19 1.13 12.64
CA GLU A 108 -10.33 0.29 12.30
C GLU A 108 -11.19 0.87 11.18
N GLU A 109 -11.33 2.20 11.11
CA GLU A 109 -12.08 2.85 10.03
C GLU A 109 -11.34 2.75 8.70
N ASP A 110 -10.02 2.94 8.70
CA ASP A 110 -9.14 2.72 7.55
C ASP A 110 -9.31 1.30 7.01
N MET A 111 -9.21 0.28 7.87
CA MET A 111 -9.33 -1.13 7.49
C MET A 111 -10.73 -1.44 6.93
N ARG A 112 -11.80 -0.92 7.55
CA ARG A 112 -13.17 -1.07 7.04
C ARG A 112 -13.33 -0.46 5.65
N MET A 113 -12.85 0.76 5.43
CA MET A 113 -12.92 1.44 4.13
C MET A 113 -12.18 0.67 3.02
N ILE A 114 -11.03 0.08 3.35
CA ILE A 114 -10.24 -0.73 2.41
C ILE A 114 -10.97 -2.03 2.05
N GLY A 115 -11.50 -2.73 3.05
CA GLY A 115 -12.29 -3.95 2.84
C GLY A 115 -13.54 -3.70 1.99
N GLU A 116 -14.28 -2.62 2.28
CA GLU A 116 -15.45 -2.20 1.49
C GLU A 116 -15.11 -1.86 0.04
N ALA A 117 -13.93 -1.29 -0.20
CA ALA A 117 -13.46 -0.96 -1.55
C ALA A 117 -12.94 -2.17 -2.33
N GLY A 118 -12.75 -3.33 -1.68
CA GLY A 118 -12.12 -4.50 -2.29
C GLY A 118 -10.62 -4.33 -2.56
N ALA A 119 -9.99 -3.33 -1.94
CA ALA A 119 -8.56 -3.07 -2.09
C ALA A 119 -7.73 -4.10 -1.31
N SER A 120 -6.48 -4.27 -1.73
CA SER A 120 -5.54 -5.20 -1.08
C SER A 120 -4.51 -4.45 -0.23
N VAL A 121 -3.92 -5.13 0.75
CA VAL A 121 -2.79 -4.62 1.53
C VAL A 121 -1.61 -5.59 1.46
N ALA A 122 -0.43 -5.11 1.12
CA ALA A 122 0.81 -5.88 1.11
C ALA A 122 1.53 -5.78 2.46
N HIS A 123 1.61 -6.90 3.16
CA HIS A 123 2.32 -7.04 4.42
C HIS A 123 3.81 -7.35 4.17
N ASN A 124 4.68 -6.41 4.59
CA ASN A 124 6.14 -6.52 4.48
C ASN A 124 6.79 -6.60 5.88
N PRO A 125 6.59 -7.68 6.65
CA PRO A 125 6.94 -7.74 8.06
C PRO A 125 8.43 -7.51 8.34
N VAL A 126 9.32 -8.11 7.55
CA VAL A 126 10.77 -7.98 7.75
C VAL A 126 11.22 -6.52 7.55
N SER A 127 10.75 -5.88 6.48
CA SER A 127 11.01 -4.46 6.23
C SER A 127 10.45 -3.56 7.33
N ASN A 128 9.20 -3.79 7.73
CA ASN A 128 8.56 -3.02 8.79
C ASN A 128 9.33 -3.08 10.12
N LEU A 129 9.89 -4.25 10.45
CA LEU A 129 10.71 -4.42 11.65
C LEU A 129 12.09 -3.76 11.49
N LYS A 130 12.78 -3.99 10.36
CA LYS A 130 14.13 -3.45 10.14
C LYS A 130 14.14 -1.92 10.18
N LEU A 131 13.13 -1.28 9.59
CA LEU A 131 13.00 0.17 9.58
C LEU A 131 12.42 0.75 10.89
N GLY A 132 11.99 -0.09 11.84
CA GLY A 132 11.31 0.37 13.05
C GLY A 132 9.93 0.96 12.78
N SER A 133 9.33 0.66 11.63
CA SER A 133 8.01 1.15 11.21
C SER A 133 6.89 0.65 12.12
N GLY A 134 6.95 -0.63 12.53
CA GLY A 134 6.02 -1.24 13.48
C GLY A 134 5.49 -2.61 13.06
N ILE A 135 4.40 -3.05 13.69
CA ILE A 135 3.74 -4.33 13.38
C ILE A 135 2.37 -4.03 12.77
N MET A 136 2.15 -4.47 11.53
CA MET A 136 0.87 -4.33 10.84
C MET A 136 -0.23 -5.09 11.59
N PRO A 137 -1.44 -4.52 11.77
CA PRO A 137 -2.55 -5.18 12.46
C PRO A 137 -3.24 -6.25 11.59
N LEU A 138 -2.47 -7.21 11.07
CA LEU A 138 -2.91 -8.25 10.12
C LEU A 138 -4.22 -8.93 10.52
N ARG A 139 -4.36 -9.33 11.80
CA ARG A 139 -5.58 -9.96 12.28
C ARG A 139 -6.83 -9.08 12.13
N ARG A 140 -6.71 -7.80 12.46
CA ARG A 140 -7.82 -6.84 12.34
C ARG A 140 -8.12 -6.52 10.88
N MET A 141 -7.12 -6.55 10.00
CA MET A 141 -7.32 -6.42 8.56
C MET A 141 -8.17 -7.57 8.02
N VAL A 142 -7.81 -8.81 8.33
CA VAL A 142 -8.58 -10.00 7.92
C VAL A 142 -10.02 -9.95 8.47
N GLN A 143 -10.20 -9.54 9.72
CA GLN A 143 -11.53 -9.35 10.33
C GLN A 143 -12.39 -8.28 9.63
N ASN A 144 -11.74 -7.30 8.99
CA ASN A 144 -12.40 -6.25 8.20
C ASN A 144 -12.51 -6.62 6.71
N ASN A 145 -12.35 -7.90 6.34
CA ASN A 145 -12.41 -8.41 4.96
C ASN A 145 -11.38 -7.76 4.01
N VAL A 146 -10.26 -7.26 4.53
CA VAL A 146 -9.17 -6.77 3.70
C VAL A 146 -8.43 -7.97 3.09
N ASN A 147 -8.25 -7.98 1.77
CA ASN A 147 -7.37 -8.95 1.11
C ASN A 147 -5.91 -8.61 1.46
N VAL A 148 -5.22 -9.51 2.17
CA VAL A 148 -3.83 -9.29 2.56
C VAL A 148 -2.90 -10.21 1.78
N VAL A 149 -1.89 -9.61 1.16
CA VAL A 149 -0.82 -10.31 0.44
C VAL A 149 0.52 -10.14 1.16
N LEU A 150 1.50 -11.00 0.87
CA LEU A 150 2.83 -10.94 1.47
C LEU A 150 3.84 -10.35 0.49
N GLY A 151 4.75 -9.53 1.00
CA GLY A 151 5.87 -8.99 0.23
C GLY A 151 7.16 -8.94 1.05
N THR A 152 8.29 -8.91 0.37
CA THR A 152 9.60 -8.74 1.01
C THR A 152 9.97 -7.27 1.18
N ASP A 153 9.40 -6.38 0.35
CA ASP A 153 9.95 -5.05 0.07
C ASP A 153 11.39 -5.13 -0.50
N GLY A 154 12.06 -3.99 -0.66
CA GLY A 154 13.39 -3.86 -1.26
C GLY A 154 14.53 -4.39 -0.38
N MET A 155 15.67 -4.70 -1.02
CA MET A 155 16.86 -5.22 -0.32
C MET A 155 17.42 -4.22 0.71
N SER A 156 17.31 -2.91 0.47
CA SER A 156 17.76 -1.89 1.41
C SER A 156 16.99 -1.91 2.73
N SER A 157 15.73 -2.37 2.72
CA SER A 157 14.86 -2.46 3.88
C SER A 157 14.65 -3.90 4.38
N ASN A 158 15.13 -4.94 3.68
CA ASN A 158 14.98 -6.34 4.11
C ASN A 158 16.33 -7.06 4.37
N ASP A 159 17.37 -6.73 3.58
CA ASP A 159 18.64 -7.49 3.43
C ASP A 159 18.51 -8.85 2.71
N GLY A 160 17.33 -9.17 2.16
CA GLY A 160 17.09 -10.37 1.37
C GLY A 160 15.75 -10.37 0.64
N TYR A 161 15.44 -11.52 0.03
CA TYR A 161 14.17 -11.76 -0.69
C TYR A 161 13.52 -13.09 -0.28
N SER A 162 13.76 -13.53 0.96
CA SER A 162 13.24 -14.81 1.44
C SER A 162 11.75 -14.72 1.77
N MET A 163 10.90 -15.25 0.89
CA MET A 163 9.47 -15.37 1.18
C MET A 163 9.18 -16.30 2.36
N PHE A 164 10.06 -17.29 2.63
CA PHE A 164 9.92 -18.15 3.80
C PHE A 164 10.11 -17.37 5.11
N GLU A 165 11.05 -16.42 5.14
CA GLU A 165 11.21 -15.52 6.28
C GLU A 165 10.00 -14.60 6.41
N THR A 166 9.55 -13.99 5.31
CA THR A 166 8.34 -13.16 5.29
C THR A 166 7.13 -13.89 5.89
N VAL A 167 6.84 -15.12 5.45
CA VAL A 167 5.74 -15.95 5.98
C VAL A 167 5.93 -16.24 7.46
N LYS A 168 7.14 -16.62 7.88
CA LYS A 168 7.44 -16.90 9.30
C LYS A 168 7.21 -15.69 10.18
N PHE A 169 7.70 -14.51 9.78
CA PHE A 169 7.49 -13.28 10.56
C PHE A 169 6.02 -12.87 10.58
N ALA A 170 5.29 -12.95 9.46
CA ALA A 170 3.86 -12.66 9.43
C ALA A 170 3.07 -13.52 10.43
N ALA A 171 3.36 -14.82 10.50
CA ALA A 171 2.69 -15.76 11.40
C ALA A 171 3.06 -15.57 12.88
N LEU A 172 4.30 -15.18 13.19
CA LEU A 172 4.76 -15.04 14.57
C LEU A 172 4.40 -13.69 15.19
N LEU A 173 4.49 -12.59 14.43
CA LEU A 173 4.30 -11.24 14.97
C LEU A 173 2.89 -11.00 15.51
N GLN A 174 1.86 -11.62 14.92
CA GLN A 174 0.49 -11.43 15.41
C GLN A 174 0.25 -12.05 16.79
N LYS A 175 1.09 -13.01 17.21
CA LYS A 175 0.95 -13.72 18.50
C LYS A 175 1.42 -12.87 19.67
N VAL A 176 2.37 -11.96 19.45
CA VAL A 176 2.83 -11.03 20.50
C VAL A 176 1.91 -9.83 20.66
N MET A 177 1.10 -9.53 19.65
CA MET A 177 0.14 -8.42 19.67
C MET A 177 -1.13 -8.74 20.46
N ASP A 178 -1.47 -10.02 20.65
CA ASP A 178 -2.64 -10.47 21.39
C ASP A 178 -2.47 -11.92 21.88
N ALA A 179 -2.66 -12.09 23.19
CA ALA A 179 -2.46 -13.35 23.91
C ALA A 179 -3.61 -14.37 23.72
N ASP A 180 -4.78 -13.98 23.20
CA ASP A 180 -5.86 -14.93 22.95
C ASP A 180 -5.55 -15.80 21.73
N TYR A 181 -4.98 -16.98 21.98
CA TYR A 181 -4.57 -17.92 20.93
C TYR A 181 -5.71 -18.40 20.02
N LYS A 182 -6.98 -18.29 20.44
CA LYS A 182 -8.13 -18.73 19.63
C LYS A 182 -8.38 -17.86 18.41
N THR A 183 -7.80 -16.68 18.42
CA THR A 183 -7.96 -15.66 17.38
C THR A 183 -6.73 -15.55 16.48
N TRP A 184 -5.70 -16.36 16.75
CA TRP A 184 -4.50 -16.42 15.93
C TRP A 184 -4.81 -16.98 14.54
N LEU A 185 -4.18 -16.38 13.52
CA LEU A 185 -4.33 -16.85 12.14
C LEU A 185 -3.65 -18.21 11.97
N ASP A 186 -4.33 -19.09 11.25
CA ASP A 186 -3.79 -20.35 10.75
C ASP A 186 -3.54 -20.28 9.24
N ALA A 187 -3.02 -21.36 8.65
CA ALA A 187 -2.74 -21.44 7.22
C ALA A 187 -3.98 -21.41 6.32
N ARG A 188 -5.21 -21.42 6.89
CA ARG A 188 -6.47 -21.29 6.15
C ARG A 188 -7.05 -19.88 6.23
N SER A 189 -6.49 -19.06 7.12
CA SER A 189 -6.96 -17.70 7.41
C SER A 189 -6.32 -16.64 6.50
N ILE A 190 -5.35 -17.03 5.67
CA ILE A 190 -4.55 -16.18 4.77
C ILE A 190 -4.22 -16.97 3.50
#